data_AF-A0A382C9T7-F1
#
_entry.id   AF-A0A382C9T7-F1
#
_cell.length_a   1.000
_cell.length_b   1.000
_cell.length_c   1.000
_cell.angle_alpha   90.00
_cell.angle_beta   90.00
_cell.angle_gamma   90.00
#
_symmetry.space_group_name_H-M   'P 1'
#
loop_
_entity.id
_entity.type
_entity.pdbx_description
1 polymer ?
#
loop_
_entity_poly.entity_id
_entity_poly.type
_entity_poly.pdbx_seq_one_letter_code
_entity_poly.pdbx_strand_id
1 'polypeptide(L)'
;MFSDNKATGKWKKAKIRRVLGPTLAIVGLLYTYRSHLNACPREIIFAAWALLPPVWLIFEHWLLFDRNEESSKDFETFKHNQSLARNLWGGFLIFLAAFYSGVFGE
;
A
#
# COMPACT_ATOMS: atom_id res chain seq x y z
N MET A 1 24.66 20.89 -14.96
CA MET A 1 24.73 19.41 -15.02
C MET A 1 24.38 18.70 -13.70
N PHE A 2 24.74 19.22 -12.52
CA PHE A 2 24.34 18.63 -11.23
C PHE A 2 22.85 18.83 -10.86
N SER A 3 22.25 19.95 -11.28
CA SER A 3 20.84 20.27 -10.95
C SER A 3 19.83 19.34 -11.62
N ASP A 4 20.08 18.97 -12.89
CA ASP A 4 19.17 18.10 -13.67
C ASP A 4 19.07 16.68 -13.10
N ASN A 5 20.16 16.14 -12.56
CA ASN A 5 20.19 14.81 -11.95
C ASN A 5 19.36 14.72 -10.66
N LYS A 6 19.30 15.81 -9.88
CA LYS A 6 18.49 15.89 -8.66
C LYS A 6 16.99 15.98 -8.98
N ALA A 7 16.64 16.84 -9.92
CA ALA A 7 15.25 17.03 -10.35
C ALA A 7 14.65 15.76 -11.00
N THR A 8 15.43 15.08 -11.84
CA THR A 8 15.02 13.80 -12.46
C THR A 8 14.89 12.68 -11.44
N GLY A 9 15.80 12.60 -10.44
CA GLY A 9 15.70 11.65 -9.33
C GLY A 9 14.41 11.83 -8.51
N LYS A 10 14.05 13.08 -8.17
CA LYS A 10 12.82 13.42 -7.45
C LYS A 10 11.56 13.00 -8.22
N TRP A 11 11.50 13.32 -9.52
CA TRP A 11 10.39 12.89 -10.39
C TRP A 11 10.26 11.37 -10.50
N LYS A 12 11.41 10.66 -10.55
CA LYS A 12 11.42 9.20 -10.56
C LYS A 12 10.84 8.62 -9.27
N LYS A 13 11.26 9.10 -8.11
CA LYS A 13 10.76 8.64 -6.79
C LYS A 13 9.26 8.90 -6.63
N ALA A 14 8.77 10.08 -7.00
CA ALA A 14 7.34 10.41 -6.92
C ALA A 14 6.48 9.53 -7.84
N LYS A 15 6.96 9.27 -9.06
CA LYS A 15 6.26 8.39 -10.02
C LYS A 15 6.24 6.93 -9.54
N ILE A 16 7.36 6.44 -9.02
CA ILE A 16 7.50 5.12 -8.41
C ILE A 16 6.52 4.96 -7.24
N ARG A 17 6.48 5.93 -6.31
CA ARG A 17 5.54 5.96 -5.17
C ARG A 17 4.08 5.83 -5.63
N ARG A 18 3.70 6.58 -6.66
CA ARG A 18 2.33 6.63 -7.17
C ARG A 18 1.86 5.34 -7.86
N VAL A 19 2.79 4.54 -8.39
CA VAL A 19 2.47 3.32 -9.16
C VAL A 19 2.64 2.05 -8.33
N LEU A 20 3.68 1.97 -7.50
CA LEU A 20 4.00 0.73 -6.78
C LEU A 20 2.92 0.30 -5.79
N GLY A 21 2.32 1.23 -5.04
CA GLY A 21 1.26 0.92 -4.08
C GLY A 21 0.06 0.22 -4.76
N PRO A 22 -0.56 0.86 -5.78
CA PRO A 22 -1.63 0.24 -6.56
C PRO A 22 -1.23 -1.08 -7.22
N THR A 23 -0.03 -1.16 -7.80
CA THR A 23 0.46 -2.39 -8.45
C THR A 23 0.59 -3.53 -7.44
N LEU A 24 1.16 -3.29 -6.26
CA LEU A 24 1.26 -4.29 -5.20
C LEU A 24 -0.12 -4.75 -4.72
N ALA A 25 -1.08 -3.83 -4.60
CA ALA A 25 -2.45 -4.17 -4.23
C ALA A 25 -3.11 -5.08 -5.28
N ILE A 26 -2.98 -4.77 -6.57
CA ILE A 26 -3.52 -5.59 -7.67
C ILE A 26 -2.87 -6.98 -7.68
N VAL A 27 -1.55 -7.05 -7.56
CA VAL A 27 -0.81 -8.32 -7.49
C VAL A 27 -1.25 -9.14 -6.28
N GLY A 28 -1.43 -8.49 -5.11
CA GLY A 28 -1.95 -9.12 -3.91
C GLY A 28 -3.36 -9.70 -4.11
N LEU A 29 -4.26 -8.96 -4.77
CA LEU A 29 -5.61 -9.41 -5.08
C LEU A 29 -5.60 -10.61 -6.04
N LEU A 30 -4.81 -10.56 -7.10
CA LEU A 30 -4.64 -11.68 -8.04
C LEU A 30 -4.08 -12.92 -7.35
N TYR A 31 -3.07 -12.74 -6.48
CA TYR A 31 -2.52 -13.83 -5.67
C TYR A 31 -3.57 -14.42 -4.73
N THR A 32 -4.38 -13.57 -4.10
CA THR A 32 -5.47 -13.99 -3.20
C THR A 32 -6.51 -14.82 -3.94
N TYR A 33 -6.95 -14.35 -5.10
CA TYR A 33 -7.89 -15.07 -5.97
C TYR A 33 -7.35 -16.44 -6.39
N ARG A 34 -6.09 -16.49 -6.86
CA ARG A 34 -5.45 -17.74 -7.26
C ARG A 34 -5.23 -18.70 -6.08
N SER A 35 -4.88 -18.17 -4.91
CA SER A 35 -4.68 -18.96 -3.69
C SER A 35 -5.99 -19.54 -3.17
N HIS A 36 -7.10 -18.80 -3.32
CA HIS A 36 -8.44 -19.27 -2.98
C HIS A 36 -8.84 -20.49 -3.85
N LEU A 37 -8.50 -20.47 -5.14
CA LEU A 37 -8.75 -21.62 -6.04
C LEU A 37 -7.89 -22.85 -5.71
N ASN A 38 -6.70 -22.66 -5.14
CA ASN A 38 -5.74 -23.74 -4.83
C ASN A 38 -5.85 -24.27 -3.38
N ALA A 39 -6.93 -23.95 -2.66
CA ALA A 39 -7.17 -24.37 -1.26
C ALA A 39 -6.11 -23.90 -0.23
N CYS A 40 -5.51 -22.71 -0.45
CA CYS A 40 -4.58 -22.12 0.51
C CYS A 40 -5.29 -21.74 1.83
N PRO A 41 -4.65 -21.89 3.02
CA PRO A 41 -5.23 -21.49 4.29
C PRO A 41 -5.62 -20.00 4.32
N ARG A 42 -6.87 -19.72 4.70
CA ARG A 42 -7.46 -18.37 4.70
C ARG A 42 -6.74 -17.43 5.66
N GLU A 43 -6.20 -18.00 6.74
CA GLU A 43 -5.42 -17.33 7.79
C GLU A 43 -4.15 -16.72 7.23
N ILE A 44 -3.49 -17.38 6.27
CA ILE A 44 -2.26 -16.87 5.64
C ILE A 44 -2.58 -15.68 4.74
N ILE A 45 -3.69 -15.75 3.99
CA ILE A 45 -4.16 -14.65 3.16
C ILE A 45 -4.50 -13.44 4.04
N PHE A 46 -5.22 -13.67 5.14
CA PHE A 46 -5.58 -12.60 6.07
C PHE A 46 -4.34 -11.99 6.74
N ALA A 47 -3.40 -12.81 7.22
CA ALA A 47 -2.16 -12.35 7.82
C ALA A 47 -1.29 -11.57 6.82
N ALA A 48 -1.19 -12.04 5.58
CA ALA A 48 -0.48 -11.34 4.51
C ALA A 48 -1.09 -9.96 4.29
N TRP A 49 -2.41 -9.87 4.13
CA TRP A 49 -3.08 -8.58 3.99
C TRP A 49 -2.99 -7.71 5.25
N ALA A 50 -3.01 -8.28 6.45
CA ALA A 50 -2.84 -7.49 7.68
C ALA A 50 -1.44 -6.86 7.81
N LEU A 51 -0.39 -7.56 7.34
CA LEU A 51 1.00 -7.14 7.52
C LEU A 51 1.57 -6.35 6.34
N LEU A 52 1.24 -6.71 5.09
CA LEU A 52 1.82 -6.08 3.89
C LEU A 52 1.61 -4.56 3.87
N PRO A 53 0.40 -4.03 4.14
CA PRO A 53 0.12 -2.61 3.98
C PRO A 53 0.73 -1.74 5.08
N PRO A 54 0.73 -2.13 6.37
CA PRO A 54 1.54 -1.44 7.38
C PRO A 54 3.03 -1.39 7.03
N VAL A 55 3.60 -2.52 6.58
CA VAL A 55 5.00 -2.58 6.15
C VAL A 55 5.24 -1.67 4.95
N TRP A 56 4.33 -1.66 3.98
CA TRP A 56 4.42 -0.80 2.80
C TRP A 56 4.38 0.70 3.16
N LEU A 57 3.46 1.12 4.04
CA LEU A 57 3.36 2.52 4.48
C LEU A 57 4.62 2.99 5.22
N ILE A 58 5.26 2.11 6.01
CA ILE A 58 6.53 2.39 6.66
C ILE A 58 7.63 2.57 5.61
N PHE A 59 7.74 1.64 4.65
CA PHE A 59 8.71 1.74 3.55
C PHE A 59 8.52 3.01 2.72
N GLU A 60 7.27 3.39 2.45
CA GLU A 60 6.94 4.59 1.70
C GLU A 60 7.41 5.86 2.43
N HIS A 61 7.16 5.94 3.74
CA HIS A 61 7.62 7.06 4.56
C HIS A 61 9.15 7.11 4.67
N TRP A 62 9.82 5.98 4.83
CA TRP A 62 11.27 5.96 5.11
C TRP A 62 12.14 6.08 3.86
N LEU A 63 11.75 5.42 2.76
CA LEU A 63 12.60 5.25 1.58
C LEU A 63 12.21 6.21 0.45
N LEU A 64 10.91 6.50 0.33
CA LEU A 64 10.38 7.28 -0.78
C LEU A 64 10.19 8.76 -0.42
N PHE A 65 9.90 9.12 0.83
CA PHE A 65 9.72 10.51 1.28
C PHE A 65 11.04 11.10 1.79
N ASP A 66 11.60 12.08 1.09
CA ASP A 66 12.81 12.79 1.51
C ASP A 66 12.46 14.11 2.21
N ARG A 67 12.51 14.11 3.54
CA ARG A 67 12.15 15.28 4.38
C ARG A 67 13.08 16.48 4.15
N ASN A 68 14.28 16.27 3.61
CA ASN A 68 15.23 17.35 3.34
C ASN A 68 15.03 17.98 1.95
N GLU A 69 14.20 17.38 1.09
CA GLU A 69 14.06 17.77 -0.32
C GLU A 69 12.60 18.06 -0.75
N GLU A 70 11.61 17.67 0.05
CA GLU A 70 10.18 17.94 -0.14
C GLU A 70 9.69 19.09 0.75
N SER A 71 8.78 19.92 0.22
CA SER A 71 8.22 21.08 0.93
C SER A 71 7.29 20.65 2.06
N SER A 72 7.08 21.51 3.06
CA SER A 72 6.09 21.27 4.13
C SER A 72 4.68 21.00 3.60
N LYS A 73 4.33 21.59 2.45
CA LYS A 73 3.04 21.35 1.77
C LYS A 73 2.94 19.95 1.14
N ASP A 74 4.04 19.43 0.61
CA ASP A 74 4.11 18.08 0.05
C ASP A 74 4.02 17.04 1.17
N PHE A 75 4.60 17.32 2.34
CA PHE A 75 4.49 16.49 3.54
C PHE A 75 3.05 16.35 4.05
N GLU A 76 2.30 17.46 4.16
CA GLU A 76 0.90 17.40 4.59
C GLU A 76 0.03 16.61 3.60
N THR A 77 0.27 16.79 2.29
CA THR A 77 -0.42 16.01 1.25
C THR A 77 -0.09 14.52 1.36
N PHE A 78 1.19 14.20 1.63
CA PHE A 78 1.64 12.83 1.83
C PHE A 78 0.98 12.18 3.05
N LYS A 79 0.98 12.87 4.20
CA LYS A 79 0.34 12.43 5.43
C LYS A 79 -1.17 12.21 5.25
N HIS A 80 -1.83 13.10 4.52
CA HIS A 80 -3.24 12.94 4.16
C HIS A 80 -3.47 11.66 3.35
N ASN A 81 -2.64 11.41 2.33
CA ASN A 81 -2.74 10.21 1.51
C ASN A 81 -2.47 8.92 2.31
N GLN A 82 -1.50 8.92 3.24
CA GLN A 82 -1.26 7.78 4.12
C GLN A 82 -2.44 7.53 5.06
N SER A 83 -3.07 8.58 5.59
CA SER A 83 -4.27 8.46 6.42
C SER A 83 -5.44 7.87 5.64
N LEU A 84 -5.66 8.36 4.40
CA LEU A 84 -6.67 7.83 3.49
C LEU A 84 -6.43 6.35 3.17
N ALA A 85 -5.19 5.99 2.83
CA ALA A 85 -4.80 4.62 2.54
C ALA A 85 -5.04 3.71 3.75
N ARG A 86 -4.67 4.13 4.96
CA ARG A 86 -4.93 3.39 6.19
C ARG A 86 -6.41 3.17 6.45
N ASN A 87 -7.24 4.19 6.25
CA ASN A 87 -8.68 4.08 6.48
C ASN A 87 -9.35 3.15 5.46
N LEU A 88 -9.00 3.28 4.17
CA LEU A 88 -9.48 2.38 3.11
C LEU A 88 -9.04 0.94 3.38
N TRP A 89 -7.78 0.77 3.79
CA TRP A 89 -7.20 -0.51 4.14
C TRP A 89 -7.89 -1.17 5.33
N GLY A 90 -8.17 -0.39 6.39
CA GLY A 90 -8.92 -0.86 7.54
C GLY A 90 -10.33 -1.34 7.16
N GLY A 91 -11.02 -0.60 6.30
CA GLY A 91 -12.31 -1.02 5.74
C GLY A 91 -12.20 -2.33 4.94
N PHE A 92 -11.16 -2.48 4.11
CA PHE A 92 -10.91 -3.71 3.38
C PHE A 92 -10.64 -4.90 4.30
N LEU A 93 -9.86 -4.74 5.38
CA LEU A 93 -9.63 -5.80 6.38
C LEU A 93 -10.92 -6.21 7.08
N ILE A 94 -11.78 -5.26 7.45
CA ILE A 94 -13.08 -5.55 8.05
C ILE A 94 -13.94 -6.34 7.06
N PHE A 95 -13.98 -5.93 5.79
CA PHE A 95 -14.69 -6.65 4.74
C PHE A 95 -14.14 -8.08 4.58
N LEU A 96 -12.81 -8.25 4.54
CA LEU A 96 -12.17 -9.55 4.43
C LEU A 96 -12.48 -10.45 5.64
N ALA A 97 -12.46 -9.88 6.84
CA ALA A 97 -12.81 -10.59 8.07
C ALA A 97 -14.27 -11.05 8.04
N ALA A 98 -15.21 -10.18 7.66
CA ALA A 98 -16.63 -10.52 7.56
C ALA A 98 -16.89 -11.57 6.48
N PHE A 99 -16.23 -11.45 5.32
CA PHE A 99 -16.29 -12.41 4.22
C PHE A 99 -15.81 -13.79 4.65
N TYR A 100 -14.67 -13.87 5.36
CA TYR A 100 -14.14 -15.16 5.82
C TYR A 100 -14.82 -15.72 7.07
N SER A 101 -15.43 -14.87 7.91
CA SER A 101 -16.20 -15.30 9.09
C SER A 101 -17.57 -15.87 8.73
N GLY A 102 -17.95 -15.89 7.44
CA GLY A 102 -19.25 -16.40 7.01
C GLY A 102 -20.42 -15.48 7.36
N VAL A 103 -20.18 -14.23 7.79
CA VAL A 103 -21.24 -13.25 8.05
C VAL A 103 -22.04 -12.92 6.78
N PHE A 104 -21.41 -13.09 5.61
CA PHE A 104 -22.05 -13.01 4.29
C PHE A 104 -22.31 -14.39 3.66
N GLY A 105 -22.15 -15.46 4.44
CA GLY A 105 -22.22 -16.86 4.00
C GLY A 105 -23.11 -17.69 4.90
N GLU A 106 -24.34 -17.22 5.11
CA GLU A 106 -25.63 -17.95 5.18
C GLU A 106 -26.77 -16.91 5.30
#